data_AF-A0A6G3TQW5-F1
#
_entry.id   AF-A0A6G3TQW5-F1
#
_cell.length_a   1.000
_cell.length_b   1.000
_cell.length_c   1.000
_cell.angle_alpha   90.00
_cell.angle_beta   90.00
_cell.angle_gamma   90.00
#
_symmetry.space_group_name_H-M   'P 1'
#
loop_
_entity.id
_entity.type
_entity.pdbx_description
1 polymer ?
#
loop_
_entity_poly.entity_id
_entity_poly.type
_entity_poly.pdbx_seq_one_letter_code
_entity_poly.pdbx_strand_id
1 'polypeptide(L)'
;MTYLDPLADLIRACLPPDAEPPEESAALFRMYAVLLKAKGAEVTDEDVHDAWSAWMQTVNRAHEALIPYDDLDPATRAFDAPYAEAIRRAARQMSR
;
A
#
# COMPACT_ATOMS: atom_id res chain seq x y z
N MET A 1 17.23 -0.42 -8.11
CA MET A 1 17.00 -1.44 -7.07
C MET A 1 17.55 -0.95 -5.74
N THR A 2 16.85 -1.20 -4.64
CA THR A 2 17.12 -0.81 -3.26
C THR A 2 16.82 -2.00 -2.35
N TYR A 3 17.27 -1.94 -1.09
CA TYR A 3 16.95 -2.97 -0.09
C TYR A 3 15.44 -3.09 0.23
N LEU A 4 14.61 -2.17 -0.26
CA LEU A 4 13.15 -2.23 -0.13
C LEU A 4 12.49 -3.09 -1.22
N ASP A 5 13.16 -3.38 -2.34
CA ASP A 5 12.55 -4.17 -3.43
C ASP A 5 12.16 -5.59 -2.98
N PRO A 6 12.97 -6.36 -2.23
CA PRO A 6 12.54 -7.67 -1.72
C PRO A 6 11.31 -7.60 -0.81
N LEU A 7 11.17 -6.51 -0.05
CA LEU A 7 10.00 -6.28 0.81
C LEU A 7 8.77 -5.89 -0.02
N ALA A 8 8.95 -5.06 -1.04
CA ALA A 8 7.92 -4.69 -2.00
C ALA A 8 7.37 -5.93 -2.73
N ASP A 9 8.25 -6.83 -3.16
CA ASP A 9 7.88 -8.08 -3.82
C ASP A 9 7.17 -9.05 -2.85
N LEU A 10 7.62 -9.12 -1.59
CA LEU A 10 6.93 -9.89 -0.56
C LEU A 10 5.50 -9.39 -0.32
N ILE A 11 5.30 -8.07 -0.23
CA ILE A 11 3.97 -7.48 -0.09
C ILE A 11 3.11 -7.80 -1.31
N ARG A 12 3.65 -7.66 -2.53
CA ARG A 12 2.94 -7.99 -3.76
C ARG A 12 2.51 -9.46 -3.81
N ALA A 13 3.37 -10.38 -3.35
CA ALA A 13 3.04 -11.80 -3.25
C ALA A 13 1.97 -12.12 -2.19
N CYS A 14 1.72 -11.22 -1.24
CA CYS A 14 0.70 -11.37 -0.19
C CYS A 14 -0.68 -10.85 -0.58
N LEU A 15 -0.81 -10.16 -1.73
CA LEU A 15 -2.09 -9.67 -2.24
C LEU A 15 -3.01 -10.83 -2.63
N PRO A 16 -4.34 -10.63 -2.53
CA PRO A 16 -5.28 -11.62 -3.00
C PRO A 16 -5.26 -11.70 -4.54
N PRO A 17 -5.65 -12.85 -5.14
CA PRO A 17 -5.51 -13.08 -6.58
C PRO A 17 -6.32 -12.13 -7.48
N ASP A 18 -7.35 -11.52 -6.91
CA ASP A 18 -8.26 -10.56 -7.54
C ASP A 18 -7.80 -9.10 -7.37
N ALA A 19 -6.72 -8.85 -6.61
CA ALA A 19 -6.13 -7.52 -6.56
C ALA A 19 -5.42 -7.19 -7.87
N GLU A 20 -5.84 -6.10 -8.50
CA GLU A 20 -5.21 -5.55 -9.71
C GLU A 20 -4.38 -4.32 -9.34
N PRO A 21 -3.11 -4.48 -8.94
CA PRO A 21 -2.25 -3.33 -8.69
C PRO A 21 -2.05 -2.50 -9.96
N PRO A 22 -1.98 -1.17 -9.85
CA PRO A 22 -1.73 -0.31 -11.01
C PRO A 22 -0.48 -0.72 -11.78
N GLU A 23 -0.51 -0.54 -13.09
CA GLU A 23 0.69 -0.62 -13.93
C GLU A 23 1.76 0.36 -13.41
N GLU A 24 3.04 -0.02 -13.48
CA GLU A 24 4.16 0.78 -12.97
C GLU A 24 4.10 1.12 -11.46
N SER A 25 3.40 0.31 -10.66
CA SER A 25 3.29 0.47 -9.20
C SER A 25 4.57 0.17 -8.42
N ALA A 26 5.73 -0.04 -9.07
CA ALA A 26 6.98 -0.37 -8.38
C ALA A 26 7.39 0.68 -7.32
N ALA A 27 7.16 1.97 -7.58
CA ALA A 27 7.42 3.03 -6.61
C ALA A 27 6.44 2.97 -5.42
N LEU A 28 5.15 2.69 -5.68
CA LEU A 28 4.13 2.53 -4.65
C LEU A 28 4.48 1.40 -3.67
N PHE A 29 4.85 0.22 -4.18
CA PHE A 29 5.20 -0.90 -3.30
C PHE A 29 6.47 -0.66 -2.47
N ARG A 30 7.38 0.23 -2.92
CA ARG A 30 8.50 0.66 -2.07
C ARG A 30 8.02 1.56 -0.93
N MET A 31 7.01 2.38 -1.13
CA MET A 31 6.38 3.15 -0.04
C MET A 31 5.70 2.21 0.95
N TYR A 32 4.98 1.19 0.47
CA TYR A 32 4.42 0.14 1.33
C TYR A 32 5.49 -0.68 2.07
N ALA A 33 6.67 -0.91 1.46
CA ALA A 33 7.80 -1.51 2.15
C ALA A 33 8.33 -0.64 3.30
N VAL A 34 8.22 0.69 3.20
CA VAL A 34 8.52 1.60 4.32
C VAL A 34 7.48 1.44 5.43
N LEU A 35 6.19 1.37 5.11
CA LEU A 35 5.12 1.10 6.09
C LEU A 35 5.33 -0.24 6.81
N LEU A 36 5.68 -1.28 6.06
CA LEU A 36 6.02 -2.60 6.61
C LEU A 36 7.16 -2.51 7.64
N LYS A 37 8.22 -1.74 7.35
CA LYS A 37 9.34 -1.55 8.28
C LYS A 37 8.98 -0.69 9.49
N ALA A 38 8.11 0.30 9.31
CA ALA A 38 7.79 1.27 10.35
C ALA A 38 6.72 0.78 11.33
N LYS A 39 5.67 0.13 10.82
CA LYS A 39 4.48 -0.27 11.58
C LYS A 39 4.17 -1.76 11.50
N GLY A 40 4.64 -2.46 10.47
CA GLY A 40 4.49 -3.91 10.33
C GLY A 40 3.03 -4.36 10.42
N ALA A 41 2.69 -5.11 11.48
CA ALA A 41 1.34 -5.63 11.69
C ALA A 41 0.31 -4.57 12.12
N GLU A 42 0.75 -3.37 12.50
CA GLU A 42 -0.09 -2.25 12.94
C GLU A 42 -0.44 -1.26 11.82
N VAL A 43 -0.12 -1.60 10.56
CA VAL A 43 -0.53 -0.79 9.39
C VAL A 43 -2.04 -0.77 9.26
N THR A 44 -2.60 0.43 9.09
CA THR A 44 -4.02 0.70 8.86
C THR A 44 -4.29 0.98 7.39
N ASP A 45 -5.57 0.99 7.02
CA ASP A 45 -6.01 1.35 5.67
C ASP A 45 -5.70 2.84 5.37
N GLU A 46 -5.75 3.71 6.37
CA GLU A 46 -5.33 5.12 6.27
C GLU A 46 -3.84 5.27 5.95
N ASP A 47 -2.95 4.49 6.58
CA ASP A 47 -1.50 4.54 6.25
C ASP A 47 -1.24 4.19 4.78
N VAL A 48 -2.00 3.21 4.27
CA VAL A 48 -1.94 2.76 2.88
C VAL A 48 -2.42 3.88 1.97
N HIS A 49 -3.55 4.51 2.29
CA HIS A 49 -4.09 5.63 1.53
C HIS A 49 -3.14 6.81 1.47
N ASP A 50 -2.47 7.15 2.58
CA ASP A 50 -1.48 8.23 2.63
C ASP A 50 -0.29 7.93 1.71
N ALA A 51 0.25 6.71 1.76
CA ALA A 51 1.33 6.28 0.89
C ALA A 51 0.90 6.23 -0.59
N TRP A 52 -0.31 5.73 -0.86
CA TRP A 52 -0.89 5.74 -2.19
C TRP A 52 -1.09 7.16 -2.70
N SER A 53 -1.58 8.08 -1.88
CA SER A 53 -1.80 9.48 -2.23
C SER A 53 -0.48 10.19 -2.57
N ALA A 54 0.57 9.94 -1.78
CA ALA A 54 1.90 10.45 -2.07
C ALA A 54 2.45 9.95 -3.42
N TRP A 55 2.24 8.68 -3.75
CA TRP A 55 2.59 8.13 -5.06
C TRP A 55 1.71 8.69 -6.18
N MET A 56 0.39 8.71 -6.00
CA MET A 56 -0.59 9.15 -6.98
C MET A 56 -0.41 10.62 -7.33
N GLN A 57 0.03 11.46 -6.39
CA GLN A 57 0.40 12.84 -6.69
C GLN A 57 1.49 12.96 -7.77
N THR A 58 2.41 12.00 -7.85
CA THR A 58 3.47 11.96 -8.88
C THR A 58 2.98 11.44 -10.23
N VAL A 59 1.87 10.69 -10.25
CA VAL A 59 1.28 10.08 -11.44
C VAL A 59 0.18 10.97 -12.02
N ASN A 60 -0.81 11.31 -11.20
CA ASN A 60 -1.92 12.19 -11.52
C ASN A 60 -2.30 13.06 -10.30
N ARG A 61 -1.73 14.26 -10.23
CA ARG A 61 -2.01 15.25 -9.17
C ARG A 61 -3.48 15.70 -9.07
N ALA A 62 -4.30 15.43 -10.07
CA ALA A 62 -5.70 15.84 -10.13
C ALA A 62 -6.66 14.68 -9.83
N HIS A 63 -6.15 13.54 -9.38
CA HIS A 63 -6.97 12.39 -9.02
C HIS A 63 -7.92 12.75 -7.86
N GLU A 64 -9.21 12.42 -8.00
CA GLU A 64 -10.27 12.87 -7.09
C GLU A 64 -10.12 12.33 -5.65
N ALA A 65 -9.60 11.12 -5.51
CA ALA A 65 -9.32 10.50 -4.22
C ALA A 65 -8.09 11.08 -3.50
N LEU A 66 -7.42 12.12 -4.02
CA LEU A 66 -6.35 12.84 -3.29
C LEU A 66 -6.93 13.79 -2.23
N ILE A 67 -7.68 13.21 -1.30
CA ILE A 67 -8.29 13.84 -0.13
C ILE A 67 -8.02 12.98 1.11
N PRO A 68 -8.20 13.49 2.34
CA PRO A 68 -8.01 12.70 3.55
C PRO A 68 -8.83 11.41 3.54
N TYR A 69 -8.29 10.32 4.11
CA TYR A 69 -8.95 9.02 4.15
C TYR A 69 -10.37 9.12 4.74
N ASP A 70 -10.54 9.93 5.78
CA ASP A 70 -11.83 10.13 6.44
C ASP A 70 -12.84 10.96 5.64
N ASP A 71 -12.42 11.57 4.54
CA ASP A 71 -13.31 12.27 3.60
C ASP A 71 -13.70 11.40 2.39
N LEU A 72 -13.09 10.21 2.24
CA LEU A 72 -13.45 9.25 1.18
C LEU A 72 -14.79 8.59 1.49
N ASP A 73 -15.53 8.24 0.42
CA ASP A 73 -16.67 7.35 0.56
C ASP A 73 -16.25 5.91 0.92
N PRO A 74 -17.13 5.12 1.55
CA PRO A 74 -16.78 3.77 2.00
C PRO A 74 -16.34 2.81 0.89
N ALA A 75 -16.82 3.01 -0.34
CA ALA A 75 -16.44 2.15 -1.47
C ALA A 75 -15.01 2.48 -1.92
N THR A 76 -14.62 3.75 -1.94
CA THR A 76 -13.23 4.12 -2.24
C THR A 76 -12.26 3.64 -1.17
N ARG A 77 -12.59 3.78 0.12
CA ARG A 77 -11.74 3.27 1.22
C ARG A 77 -11.51 1.76 1.15
N ALA A 78 -12.47 1.01 0.61
CA ALA A 78 -12.36 -0.44 0.51
C ALA A 78 -11.23 -0.89 -0.43
N PHE A 79 -10.74 -0.02 -1.32
CA PHE A 79 -9.59 -0.32 -2.17
C PHE A 79 -8.25 -0.39 -1.41
N ASP A 80 -8.13 0.25 -0.24
CA ASP A 80 -6.91 0.24 0.57
C ASP A 80 -6.75 -1.06 1.37
N ALA A 81 -7.87 -1.65 1.80
CA ALA A 81 -7.89 -2.80 2.71
C ALA A 81 -7.08 -4.03 2.23
N PRO A 82 -7.12 -4.44 0.94
CA PRO A 82 -6.29 -5.55 0.45
C PRO A 82 -4.79 -5.30 0.62
N TYR A 83 -4.33 -4.05 0.43
CA TYR A 83 -2.92 -3.71 0.57
C TYR A 83 -2.50 -3.65 2.04
N ALA A 84 -3.35 -3.10 2.92
CA ALA A 84 -3.09 -3.08 4.35
C ALA A 84 -2.98 -4.50 4.91
N GLU A 85 -3.87 -5.41 4.49
CA GLU A 85 -3.80 -6.82 4.85
C GLU A 85 -2.54 -7.51 4.27
N ALA A 86 -2.17 -7.22 3.02
CA ALA A 86 -0.94 -7.76 2.42
C ALA A 86 0.32 -7.34 3.19
N ILE A 87 0.41 -6.07 3.63
CA ILE A 87 1.52 -5.58 4.46
C ILE A 87 1.55 -6.31 5.80
N ARG A 88 0.39 -6.44 6.47
CA ARG A 88 0.28 -7.16 7.75
C ARG A 88 0.66 -8.64 7.62
N ARG A 89 0.32 -9.29 6.50
CA ARG A 89 0.75 -10.67 6.18
C ARG A 89 2.25 -10.76 5.99
N ALA A 90 2.85 -9.86 5.22
CA ALA A 90 4.30 -9.79 5.02
C ALA A 90 5.03 -9.63 6.36
N ALA A 91 4.55 -8.78 7.26
CA ALA A 91 5.12 -8.57 8.59
C ALA A 91 5.18 -9.86 9.43
N ARG A 92 4.11 -10.67 9.36
CA ARG A 92 4.05 -11.98 10.05
C ARG A 92 5.05 -12.99 9.47
N GLN A 93 5.33 -12.93 8.17
CA GLN A 93 6.32 -13.80 7.53
C GLN A 93 7.76 -13.41 7.89
N MET A 94 8.05 -12.11 8.05
CA MET A 94 9.38 -11.62 8.46
C MET A 94 9.73 -11.91 9.92
N SER A 95 8.73 -12.17 10.76
CA SER A 95 8.89 -12.43 12.19
C SER A 95 9.07 -13.93 12.52
N ARG A 96 9.13 -14.78 11.50
CA ARG A 96 9.41 -16.22 11.59
C ARG A 96 10.87 -16.50 11.29
#